data_AF-A0A2D5VI88-F1
#
_entry.id   AF-A0A2D5VI88-F1
#
_cell.length_a   1.000
_cell.length_b   1.000
_cell.length_c   1.000
_cell.angle_alpha   90.00
_cell.angle_beta   90.00
_cell.angle_gamma   90.00
#
_symmetry.space_group_name_H-M   'P 1'
#
loop_
_entity.id
_entity.type
_entity.pdbx_description
1 polymer ?
#
loop_
_entity_poly.entity_id
_entity_poly.type
_entity_poly.pdbx_seq_one_letter_code
_entity_poly.pdbx_strand_id
1 'polypeptide(L)' 'MKGVNILSALIQSGEVAIPIAFEWVKKMVIYGDPKTKKVQRTGDGSQNEMFRDLIDQSIKNGLK' A
#
# COMPACT_ATOMS: atom_id res chain seq x y z
N MET A 1 13.47 -14.09 5.97
CA MET A 1 12.29 -13.20 6.06
C MET A 1 12.08 -12.53 4.71
N LYS A 2 10.86 -12.43 4.19
CA LYS A 2 10.59 -11.52 3.05
C LYS A 2 10.54 -10.10 3.62
N GLY A 3 11.22 -9.15 2.98
CA GLY A 3 11.35 -7.77 3.46
C GLY A 3 10.00 -7.07 3.68
N VAL A 4 10.06 -5.89 4.31
CA VAL A 4 8.88 -5.04 4.53
C VAL A 4 8.42 -4.46 3.20
N ASN A 5 7.13 -4.53 2.91
CA ASN A 5 6.53 -3.87 1.75
C ASN A 5 5.86 -2.58 2.23
N ILE A 6 6.39 -1.44 1.78
CA ILE A 6 5.89 -0.10 2.15
C ILE A 6 5.28 0.53 0.91
N LEU A 7 4.02 0.91 1.01
CA LEU A 7 3.35 1.75 0.03
C LEU A 7 3.57 3.21 0.43
N SER A 8 4.05 4.06 -0.48
CA SER A 8 4.31 5.47 -0.20
C SER A 8 3.63 6.36 -1.24
N ALA A 9 3.07 7.48 -0.79
CA ALA A 9 2.55 8.54 -1.65
C ALA A 9 3.53 9.72 -1.63
N LEU A 10 3.87 10.23 -2.81
CA LEU A 10 4.82 11.32 -3.02
C LEU A 10 4.14 12.45 -3.82
N ILE A 11 4.44 13.70 -3.50
CA ILE A 11 4.11 14.87 -4.33
C ILE A 11 5.37 15.33 -5.05
N GLN A 12 5.26 15.59 -6.36
CA GLN A 12 6.32 16.19 -7.14
C GLN A 12 6.23 17.72 -7.05
N SER A 13 7.27 18.37 -6.54
CA SER A 13 7.43 19.83 -6.54
C SER A 13 8.68 20.19 -7.34
N GLY A 14 8.49 20.61 -8.59
CA GLY A 14 9.59 20.83 -9.53
C GLY A 14 10.40 19.54 -9.74
N GLU A 15 11.66 19.54 -9.33
CA GLU A 15 12.58 18.40 -9.44
C GLU A 15 12.61 17.51 -8.18
N VAL A 16 11.88 17.87 -7.13
CA VAL A 16 11.90 17.17 -5.84
C VAL A 16 10.64 16.34 -5.64
N ALA A 17 10.80 15.08 -5.24
CA ALA A 17 9.71 14.23 -4.77
C ALA A 17 9.65 14.28 -3.24
N ILE A 18 8.53 14.75 -2.69
CA ILE A 18 8.31 14.91 -1.26
C ILE A 18 7.36 13.81 -0.78
N PRO A 19 7.75 12.97 0.19
CA PRO A 19 6.87 11.97 0.76
C PRO A 19 5.80 12.60 1.64
N ILE A 20 4.53 12.25 1.38
CA ILE A 20 3.38 12.83 2.07
C ILE A 20 2.62 11.82 2.94
N ALA A 21 2.67 10.54 2.59
CA ALA A 21 2.02 9.48 3.36
C ALA A 21 2.68 8.13 3.07
N PHE A 22 2.57 7.18 4.00
CA PHE A 22 3.03 5.81 3.81
C PHE A 22 2.17 4.82 4.58
N GLU A 23 2.13 3.58 4.12
CA GLU A 23 1.44 2.48 4.78
C GLU A 23 2.20 1.15 4.63
N TRP A 24 2.07 0.29 5.63
CA TRP A 24 2.68 -1.04 5.64
C TRP A 24 1.73 -2.06 5.03
N VAL A 25 2.15 -2.69 3.94
CA VAL A 25 1.34 -3.71 3.26
C VAL A 25 1.43 -5.03 4.04
N LYS A 26 0.49 -5.21 4.98
CA LYS A 26 0.35 -6.43 5.79
C LYS A 26 -0.25 -7.55 4.95
N LYS A 27 0.47 -8.66 4.80
CA LYS A 27 -0.06 -9.89 4.15
C LYS A 27 -0.59 -10.86 5.20
N MET A 28 -1.74 -10.53 5.79
CA MET A 28 -2.36 -11.27 6.89
C MET A 28 -3.27 -12.41 6.44
N VAL A 29 -3.80 -12.36 5.22
CA VAL A 29 -4.67 -13.40 4.69
C VAL A 29 -3.84 -14.53 4.09
N ILE A 30 -4.08 -15.75 4.56
CA ILE A 30 -3.48 -16.97 4.00
C ILE A 30 -4.54 -17.64 3.13
N TYR A 31 -4.33 -17.66 1.82
CA TYR A 31 -5.22 -18.30 0.86
C TYR A 31 -4.53 -19.52 0.25
N GLY A 32 -5.19 -20.68 0.27
CA GLY A 32 -4.75 -21.86 -0.45
C GLY A 32 -5.41 -21.91 -1.82
N ASP A 33 -4.64 -21.84 -2.89
CA ASP A 33 -5.17 -22.02 -4.25
C ASP A 33 -5.66 -23.48 -4.41
N PRO A 34 -6.96 -23.72 -4.65
CA PRO A 34 -7.52 -25.06 -4.76
C PRO A 34 -6.94 -25.88 -5.92
N LYS A 35 -6.49 -25.22 -6.99
CA LYS A 35 -5.96 -25.86 -8.20
C LYS A 35 -4.49 -26.20 -8.08
N THR A 36 -3.70 -25.31 -7.47
CA THR A 36 -2.25 -25.47 -7.40
C THR A 36 -1.76 -26.00 -6.04
N LYS A 37 -2.65 -26.07 -5.05
CA LYS A 37 -2.36 -26.38 -3.63
C LYS A 37 -1.30 -25.47 -3.00
N LYS A 38 -0.97 -24.34 -3.64
CA LYS A 38 0.03 -23.40 -3.14
C LYS A 38 -0.61 -22.45 -2.14
N VAL A 39 0.03 -22.31 -0.98
CA VAL A 39 -0.32 -21.34 0.04
C VAL A 39 0.24 -19.97 -0.36
N GLN A 40 -0.66 -19.01 -0.60
CA GLN A 40 -0.32 -17.63 -0.91
C GLN A 40 -0.73 -16.71 0.25
N ARG A 41 0.08 -15.68 0.49
CA ARG A 41 -0.25 -14.64 1.47
C ARG A 41 -0.72 -13.40 0.72
N THR A 42 -1.96 -12.98 0.95
CA THR A 42 -2.54 -11.75 0.41
C THR A 42 -2.82 -10.74 1.54
N GLY A 43 -2.93 -9.46 1.17
CA GLY A 43 -3.32 -8.41 2.11
C GLY A 43 -4.84 -8.35 2.30
N ASP A 44 -5.28 -7.61 3.31
CA ASP A 44 -6.70 -7.42 3.64
C ASP A 44 -7.44 -6.56 2.58
N GLY A 45 -6.70 -5.93 1.65
CA GLY A 45 -7.22 -5.18 0.51
C GLY A 45 -6.19 -5.10 -0.62
N SER A 46 -6.58 -4.52 -1.76
CA SER A 46 -5.66 -4.27 -2.87
C SER A 46 -4.75 -3.07 -2.59
N GLN A 47 -3.54 -3.06 -3.17
CA GLN A 47 -2.63 -1.91 -3.05
C GLN A 47 -3.24 -0.62 -3.60
N ASN A 48 -4.16 -0.74 -4.57
CA ASN A 48 -4.85 0.40 -5.16
C ASN A 48 -5.88 1.01 -4.19
N GLU A 49 -6.57 0.19 -3.39
CA GLU A 49 -7.49 0.70 -2.35
C GLU A 49 -6.71 1.42 -1.25
N MET A 50 -5.64 0.79 -0.74
CA MET A 50 -4.73 1.43 0.24
C MET A 50 -4.17 2.75 -0.29
N PHE A 51 -3.83 2.83 -1.59
CA PHE A 51 -3.33 4.07 -2.17
C PHE A 51 -4.39 5.17 -2.21
N ARG A 52 -5.65 4.84 -2.51
CA ARG A 52 -6.75 5.82 -2.46
C ARG A 52 -6.97 6.35 -1.05
N ASP A 53 -6.92 5.47 -0.05
CA ASP A 53 -7.02 5.88 1.35
C ASP A 53 -5.89 6.83 1.75
N LEU A 54 -4.65 6.57 1.29
CA LEU A 54 -3.51 7.48 1.51
C LEU A 54 -3.74 8.86 0.88
N ILE A 55 -4.30 8.93 -0.33
CA ILE A 55 -4.64 10.20 -0.98
C ILE A 55 -5.74 10.93 -0.21
N ASP A 56 -6.82 10.24 0.17
CA ASP A 56 -7.92 10.84 0.93
C ASP A 56 -7.45 11.40 2.28
N GLN A 57 -6.56 10.69 2.97
CA GLN A 57 -5.94 11.17 4.20
C GLN A 57 -5.05 12.39 3.94
N SER A 58 -4.29 12.39 2.84
CA SER A 58 -3.44 13.54 2.47
C SER A 58 -4.27 14.80 2.22
N ILE A 59 -5.41 14.67 1.53
CA ILE A 59 -6.36 15.75 1.29
C ILE A 59 -6.97 16.24 2.61
N LYS A 60 -7.39 15.32 3.49
CA LYS A 60 -7.90 15.68 4.84
C LYS A 60 -6.87 16.43 5.67
N ASN A 61 -5.59 16.12 5.51
CA ASN A 61 -4.47 16.79 6.18
C ASN A 61 -4.13 18.16 5.55
N GLY A 62 -4.88 18.61 4.53
CA GLY A 62 -4.73 19.93 3.93
C GLY A 62 -3.65 20.01 2.85
N LEU A 63 -3.11 18.87 2.40
CA LEU A 63 -2.25 18.84 1.22
C LEU A 63 -3.14 19.06 -0.02
N LYS A 64 -2.89 20.16 -0.73
CA LYS A 64 -3.58 20.56 -1.96
C LYS A 64 -2.60 20.68 -3.11
#